data_AF-A0A7J9Q3T7-F1
#
_entry.id   AF-A0A7J9Q3T7-F1
#
_cell.length_a   1.000
_cell.length_b   1.000
_cell.length_c   1.000
_cell.angle_alpha   90.00
_cell.angle_beta   90.00
_cell.angle_gamma   90.00
#
_symmetry.space_group_name_H-M   'P 1'
#
loop_
_entity.id
_entity.type
_entity.pdbx_description
1 polymer ?
#
loop_
_entity_poly.entity_id
_entity_poly.type
_entity_poly.pdbx_seq_one_letter_code
_entity_poly.pdbx_strand_id
1 'polypeptide(L)'
;MRKVYKKRDEDAVSPVIATILMVAITVVLAAVLYVMVIGMSTGPEGIDTPLGLNAVSGSKTLTNITIQVANAPSGAKLQGMVISMTRGGSVQQITEATIYSAEGLPLLVYTPGTIVTLETVITAGMKIVVETPAISSGDVISITSTENYFGASSLNVP
;
A
#
# COMPACT_ATOMS: atom_id res chain seq x y z
N MET A 1 35.11 13.42 73.53
CA MET A 1 34.76 12.79 72.24
C MET A 1 33.76 13.70 71.52
N ARG A 2 34.11 14.27 70.36
CA ARG A 2 33.25 15.22 69.62
C ARG A 2 32.65 14.46 68.43
N LYS A 3 31.33 14.24 68.41
CA LYS A 3 30.62 13.62 67.29
C LYS A 3 30.34 14.68 66.22
N VAL A 4 30.86 14.45 65.02
CA VAL A 4 30.58 15.25 63.83
C VAL A 4 29.26 14.75 63.23
N TYR A 5 28.22 15.59 63.25
CA TYR A 5 27.00 15.35 62.50
C TYR A 5 27.19 15.89 61.09
N LYS A 6 27.35 14.98 60.12
CA LYS A 6 27.35 15.31 58.70
C LYS A 6 25.89 15.55 58.28
N LYS A 7 25.45 16.82 58.26
CA LYS A 7 24.20 17.18 57.58
C LYS A 7 24.40 16.83 56.10
N ARG A 8 23.72 15.79 55.65
CA ARG A 8 23.51 15.56 54.24
C ARG A 8 22.35 16.47 53.90
N ASP A 9 22.64 17.58 53.25
CA ASP A 9 21.63 18.39 52.59
C ASP A 9 21.04 17.47 51.50
N GLU A 10 19.95 16.81 51.86
CA GLU A 10 19.09 16.13 50.89
C GLU A 10 18.58 17.24 49.99
N ASP A 11 18.88 17.16 48.69
CA ASP A 11 18.48 18.11 47.66
C ASP A 11 16.95 18.27 47.64
N ALA A 12 16.44 19.10 48.55
CA ALA A 12 15.04 19.37 48.70
C ALA A 12 14.63 20.28 47.54
N VAL A 13 14.15 19.65 46.48
CA VAL A 13 13.51 20.34 45.38
C VAL A 13 12.32 21.12 45.98
N SER A 14 12.34 22.45 45.85
CA SER A 14 11.26 23.29 46.38
C SER A 14 9.89 22.79 45.88
N PRO A 15 8.82 22.79 46.70
CA PRO A 15 7.50 22.31 46.29
C PRO A 15 6.99 22.90 44.97
N VAL A 16 7.36 24.14 44.68
CA VAL A 16 7.00 24.83 43.43
C VAL A 16 7.92 24.44 42.28
N ILE A 17 9.20 24.19 42.55
CA ILE A 17 10.16 23.76 41.53
C ILE A 17 9.87 22.32 41.12
N ALA A 18 9.46 21.48 42.07
CA ALA A 18 9.06 20.10 41.81
C ALA A 18 7.88 20.01 40.83
N THR A 19 6.87 20.88 40.96
CA THR A 19 5.72 20.89 40.04
C THR A 19 6.10 21.40 38.66
N ILE A 20 6.95 22.44 38.56
CA ILE A 20 7.43 22.95 37.27
C ILE A 20 8.22 21.86 36.54
N LEU A 21 9.13 21.15 37.21
CA LEU A 21 9.94 20.10 36.60
C LEU A 21 9.09 18.90 36.15
N MET A 22 8.12 18.49 36.96
CA MET A 22 7.21 17.40 36.62
C MET A 22 6.36 17.75 35.39
N VAL A 23 5.73 18.94 35.40
CA VAL A 23 4.88 19.39 34.29
C VAL A 23 5.71 19.56 33.02
N ALA A 24 6.89 20.18 33.11
CA ALA A 24 7.76 20.38 31.96
C ALA A 24 8.11 19.06 31.25
N ILE A 25 8.51 18.02 31.99
CA ILE A 25 8.85 16.72 31.40
C ILE A 25 7.62 16.08 30.78
N THR A 26 6.46 16.10 31.45
CA THR A 26 5.24 15.47 30.92
C THR A 26 4.73 16.11 29.63
N VAL A 27 4.83 17.44 29.50
CA VAL A 27 4.44 18.16 28.27
C VAL A 27 5.37 17.79 27.12
N VAL A 28 6.68 17.71 27.39
CA VAL A 28 7.66 17.28 26.39
C VAL A 28 7.41 15.84 25.97
N LEU A 29 7.22 14.93 26.92
CA LEU A 29 6.92 13.52 26.62
C LEU A 29 5.63 13.39 25.81
N ALA A 30 4.57 14.12 26.16
CA ALA A 30 3.32 14.11 25.41
C ALA A 30 3.50 14.59 23.96
N ALA A 31 4.27 15.67 23.74
CA ALA A 31 4.56 16.18 22.41
C ALA A 31 5.42 15.21 21.58
N VAL A 32 6.47 14.64 22.18
CA VAL A 32 7.36 13.68 21.51
C VAL A 32 6.61 12.39 21.17
N LEU A 33 5.77 11.89 22.08
CA LEU A 33 4.89 10.75 21.81
C LEU A 33 3.92 11.04 20.67
N TYR A 34 3.32 12.24 20.60
CA TYR A 34 2.42 12.60 19.50
C TYR A 34 3.14 12.58 18.14
N VAL A 35 4.36 13.12 18.06
CA VAL A 35 5.16 13.08 16.82
C VAL A 35 5.56 11.66 16.45
N MET A 36 5.93 10.83 17.43
CA MET A 36 6.27 9.42 17.19
C MET A 36 5.05 8.59 16.78
N VAL A 37 3.88 8.83 17.38
CA VAL A 37 2.61 8.15 17.04
C VAL A 37 2.15 8.52 15.64
N ILE A 38 2.31 9.77 15.20
CA ILE A 38 2.05 10.16 13.81
C ILE A 38 3.00 9.41 12.88
N GLY A 39 4.31 9.41 13.17
CA GLY A 39 5.29 8.69 12.35
C GLY A 39 5.07 7.18 12.25
N MET A 40 4.44 6.57 13.26
CA MET A 40 4.08 5.14 13.26
C MET A 40 2.70 4.82 12.68
N SER A 41 1.78 5.79 12.63
CA SER A 41 0.40 5.60 12.13
C SER A 41 0.16 6.14 10.72
N THR A 42 1.10 6.90 10.15
CA THR A 42 0.98 7.45 8.79
C THR A 42 1.65 6.60 7.70
N GLY A 43 2.13 5.40 8.03
CA GLY A 43 2.44 4.39 7.01
C GLY A 43 1.21 3.51 6.79
N PRO A 44 0.81 3.19 5.55
CA PRO A 44 -0.19 2.16 5.35
C PRO A 44 0.34 0.90 6.05
N GLU A 45 -0.41 0.36 7.02
CA GLU A 45 -0.28 -1.07 7.32
C GLU A 45 -0.58 -1.78 6.00
N GLY A 46 0.48 -2.20 5.32
CA GLY A 46 0.39 -2.67 3.95
C GLY A 46 -0.56 -3.86 3.87
N ILE A 47 -1.52 -3.79 2.97
CA ILE A 47 -2.42 -4.89 2.68
C ILE A 47 -1.63 -5.91 1.85
N ASP A 48 -1.21 -7.01 2.47
CA ASP A 48 -0.46 -8.09 1.77
C ASP A 48 -1.39 -9.14 1.13
N THR A 49 -2.70 -8.99 1.28
CA THR A 49 -3.67 -9.91 0.68
C THR A 49 -3.78 -9.64 -0.83
N PRO A 50 -3.61 -10.65 -1.71
CA PRO A 50 -3.71 -10.44 -3.16
C PRO A 50 -5.15 -10.23 -3.62
N LEU A 51 -5.29 -9.66 -4.82
CA LEU A 51 -6.53 -9.60 -5.58
C LEU A 51 -6.89 -10.99 -6.11
N GLY A 52 -8.18 -11.32 -6.08
CA GLY A 52 -8.72 -12.44 -6.85
C GLY A 52 -8.87 -12.01 -8.30
N LEU A 53 -8.18 -12.67 -9.23
CA LEU A 53 -8.20 -12.33 -10.66
C LEU A 53 -8.73 -13.50 -11.47
N ASN A 54 -9.63 -13.22 -12.42
CA ASN A 54 -10.14 -14.19 -13.39
C ASN A 54 -9.97 -13.65 -14.81
N ALA A 55 -9.49 -14.48 -15.73
CA ALA A 55 -9.61 -14.19 -17.16
C ALA A 55 -11.08 -14.24 -17.56
N VAL A 56 -11.59 -13.21 -18.24
CA VAL A 56 -12.94 -13.27 -18.81
C VAL A 56 -12.93 -14.26 -19.96
N SER A 57 -13.73 -15.33 -19.84
CA SER A 57 -13.79 -16.40 -20.83
C SER A 57 -14.11 -15.88 -22.23
N GLY A 58 -13.32 -16.29 -23.22
CA GLY A 58 -13.49 -15.85 -24.61
C GLY A 58 -13.03 -14.41 -24.91
N SER A 59 -12.54 -13.67 -23.91
CA SER A 59 -12.07 -12.29 -24.13
C SER A 59 -10.65 -12.19 -24.71
N LYS A 60 -9.87 -13.27 -24.66
CA LYS A 60 -8.50 -13.26 -25.18
C LYS A 60 -8.52 -13.21 -26.71
N THR A 61 -7.76 -12.27 -27.26
CA THR A 61 -7.44 -12.21 -28.69
C THR A 61 -5.93 -12.42 -28.89
N LEU A 62 -5.41 -12.08 -30.07
CA LEU A 62 -3.96 -12.13 -30.34
C LEU A 62 -3.18 -11.00 -29.65
N THR A 63 -3.85 -9.91 -29.28
CA THR A 63 -3.21 -8.69 -28.75
C THR A 63 -3.79 -8.22 -27.43
N ASN A 64 -4.97 -8.71 -27.01
CA ASN A 64 -5.58 -8.27 -25.76
C ASN A 64 -6.19 -9.41 -24.95
N ILE A 65 -6.43 -9.13 -23.67
CA ILE A 65 -7.19 -9.97 -22.76
C ILE A 65 -7.91 -9.10 -21.73
N THR A 66 -9.14 -9.47 -21.37
CA THR A 66 -9.85 -8.86 -20.24
C THR A 66 -9.69 -9.73 -19.00
N ILE A 67 -9.26 -9.08 -17.92
CA ILE A 67 -9.19 -9.62 -16.57
C ILE A 67 -10.33 -9.00 -15.77
N GLN A 68 -11.04 -9.81 -14.99
CA GLN A 68 -12.00 -9.35 -14.00
C GLN A 68 -11.41 -9.52 -12.61
N VAL A 69 -11.57 -8.51 -11.77
CA VAL A 69 -11.32 -8.61 -10.34
C VAL A 69 -12.49 -9.38 -9.71
N ALA A 70 -12.22 -10.61 -9.28
CA ALA A 70 -13.19 -11.46 -8.59
C ALA A 70 -13.41 -10.99 -7.15
N ASN A 71 -12.33 -10.64 -6.46
CA ASN A 71 -12.33 -10.21 -5.06
C ASN A 71 -11.18 -9.23 -4.84
N ALA A 72 -11.37 -8.28 -3.93
CA ALA A 72 -10.34 -7.36 -3.48
C ALA A 72 -10.38 -7.26 -1.94
N PRO A 73 -9.23 -7.16 -1.26
CA PRO A 73 -9.21 -6.93 0.17
C PRO A 73 -9.76 -5.54 0.49
N SER A 74 -10.28 -5.39 1.72
CA SER A 74 -10.81 -4.10 2.18
C SER A 74 -9.73 -3.03 2.15
N GLY A 75 -10.00 -1.91 1.48
CA GLY A 75 -9.06 -0.79 1.37
C GLY A 75 -8.08 -0.88 0.19
N ALA A 76 -8.18 -1.90 -0.67
CA ALA A 76 -7.41 -1.94 -1.91
C ALA A 76 -7.72 -0.74 -2.80
N LYS A 77 -6.70 -0.09 -3.36
CA LYS A 77 -6.82 1.08 -4.23
C LYS A 77 -6.06 0.86 -5.55
N LEU A 78 -6.48 1.56 -6.60
CA LEU A 78 -5.76 1.62 -7.87
C LEU A 78 -4.43 2.38 -7.76
N GLN A 79 -4.28 3.23 -6.75
CA GLN A 79 -3.06 3.99 -6.52
C GLN A 79 -1.84 3.07 -6.37
N GLY A 80 -0.74 3.44 -7.01
CA GLY A 80 0.48 2.64 -7.03
C GLY A 80 0.36 1.31 -7.78
N MET A 81 -0.74 1.02 -8.47
CA MET A 81 -0.90 -0.20 -9.24
C MET A 81 0.10 -0.25 -10.40
N VAL A 82 0.76 -1.39 -10.55
CA VAL A 82 1.69 -1.69 -11.64
C VAL A 82 1.27 -3.01 -12.28
N ILE A 83 1.23 -3.03 -13.62
CA ILE A 83 0.86 -4.21 -14.41
C ILE A 83 2.06 -4.61 -15.25
N SER A 84 2.42 -5.89 -15.20
CA SER A 84 3.50 -6.48 -15.99
C SER A 84 3.06 -7.82 -16.58
N MET A 85 3.75 -8.24 -17.63
CA MET A 85 3.53 -9.54 -18.26
C MET A 85 4.86 -10.27 -18.40
N THR A 86 4.87 -11.57 -18.16
CA THR A 86 6.07 -12.42 -18.33
C THR A 86 5.74 -13.70 -19.09
N ARG A 87 6.73 -14.24 -19.81
CA ARG A 87 6.69 -15.53 -20.49
C ARG A 87 7.96 -16.29 -20.17
N GLY A 88 7.84 -17.43 -19.48
CA GLY A 88 9.02 -18.21 -19.07
C GLY A 88 10.05 -17.39 -18.26
N GLY A 89 9.58 -16.45 -17.44
CA GLY A 89 10.42 -15.55 -16.64
C GLY A 89 10.95 -14.30 -17.36
N SER A 90 10.74 -14.17 -18.68
CA SER A 90 11.13 -12.99 -19.45
C SER A 90 9.99 -11.97 -19.52
N VAL A 91 10.28 -10.71 -19.18
CA VAL A 91 9.31 -9.61 -19.30
C VAL A 91 8.86 -9.45 -20.75
N GLN A 92 7.54 -9.40 -20.95
CA GLN A 92 6.89 -9.13 -22.22
C GLN A 92 6.38 -7.68 -22.23
N GLN A 93 6.25 -7.12 -23.43
CA GLN A 93 5.73 -5.76 -23.57
C GLN A 93 4.22 -5.73 -23.39
N ILE A 94 3.75 -4.74 -22.64
CA ILE A 94 2.37 -4.27 -22.60
C ILE A 94 2.34 -2.95 -23.35
N THR A 95 1.33 -2.73 -24.20
CA THR A 95 1.09 -1.44 -24.85
C THR A 95 0.46 -0.49 -23.84
N GLU A 96 -0.68 -0.90 -23.28
CA GLU A 96 -1.41 -0.21 -22.23
C GLU A 96 -2.38 -1.17 -21.54
N ALA A 97 -2.98 -0.74 -20.44
CA ALA A 97 -4.11 -1.44 -19.85
C ALA A 97 -5.21 -0.46 -19.46
N THR A 98 -6.44 -0.68 -19.94
CA THR A 98 -7.59 0.15 -19.56
C THR A 98 -8.34 -0.49 -18.41
N ILE A 99 -8.55 0.27 -17.33
CA ILE A 99 -9.28 -0.14 -16.15
C ILE A 99 -10.69 0.42 -16.22
N TYR A 100 -11.66 -0.47 -16.02
CA TYR A 100 -13.08 -0.16 -16.00
C TYR A 100 -13.67 -0.41 -14.62
N SER A 101 -14.64 0.41 -14.24
CA SER A 101 -15.48 0.17 -13.07
C SER A 101 -16.30 -1.11 -13.22
N ALA A 102 -16.96 -1.57 -12.15
CA ALA A 102 -17.85 -2.73 -12.21
C ALA A 102 -19.04 -2.53 -13.16
N GLU A 103 -19.45 -1.27 -13.36
CA GLU A 103 -20.49 -0.84 -14.29
C GLU A 103 -20.00 -0.73 -15.75
N GLY A 104 -18.70 -0.92 -15.99
CA GLY A 104 -18.10 -0.88 -17.32
C GLY A 104 -17.70 0.51 -17.81
N LEU A 105 -17.57 1.50 -16.92
CA LEU A 105 -17.09 2.84 -17.28
C LEU A 105 -15.55 2.88 -17.23
N PRO A 106 -14.86 3.48 -18.21
CA PRO A 106 -13.40 3.62 -18.17
C PRO A 106 -13.00 4.58 -17.05
N LEU A 107 -12.07 4.13 -16.20
CA LEU A 107 -11.56 4.90 -15.05
C LEU A 107 -10.15 5.44 -15.30
N LEU A 108 -9.30 4.61 -15.91
CA LEU A 108 -7.89 4.90 -16.08
C LEU A 108 -7.31 4.10 -17.26
N VAL A 109 -6.40 4.71 -18.01
CA VAL A 109 -5.48 3.99 -18.90
C VAL A 109 -4.12 3.96 -18.24
N TYR A 110 -3.63 2.76 -17.96
CA TYR A 110 -2.29 2.49 -17.45
C TYR A 110 -1.31 2.34 -18.61
N THR A 111 -0.24 3.14 -18.61
CA THR A 111 0.90 2.97 -19.51
C THR A 111 2.06 2.38 -18.73
N PRO A 112 2.73 1.31 -19.20
CA PRO A 112 3.86 0.72 -18.50
C PRO A 112 4.96 1.73 -18.17
N GLY A 113 5.50 1.64 -16.94
CA GLY A 113 6.49 2.58 -16.41
C GLY A 113 5.91 3.86 -15.80
N THR A 114 4.59 4.04 -15.80
CA THR A 114 3.93 5.14 -15.11
C THR A 114 3.46 4.74 -13.70
N ILE A 115 3.34 5.72 -12.81
CA ILE A 115 2.78 5.55 -11.46
C ILE A 115 1.30 5.94 -11.52
N VAL A 116 0.43 5.05 -11.05
CA VAL A 116 -1.00 5.35 -10.92
C VAL A 116 -1.22 6.18 -9.66
N THR A 117 -1.87 7.35 -9.81
CA THR A 117 -2.19 8.26 -8.70
C THR A 117 -3.68 8.27 -8.35
N LEU A 118 -4.51 7.53 -9.08
CA LEU A 118 -5.96 7.47 -8.87
C LEU A 118 -6.29 6.67 -7.62
N GLU A 119 -6.93 7.29 -6.62
CA GLU A 119 -7.23 6.67 -5.32
C GLU A 119 -8.52 5.83 -5.28
N THR A 120 -9.08 5.46 -6.43
CA THR A 120 -10.32 4.66 -6.49
C THR A 120 -10.11 3.29 -5.82
N VAL A 121 -11.05 2.93 -4.96
CA VAL A 121 -11.07 1.61 -4.29
C VAL A 121 -11.33 0.51 -5.32
N ILE A 122 -10.53 -0.55 -5.29
CA ILE A 122 -10.71 -1.74 -6.11
C ILE A 122 -11.86 -2.56 -5.53
N THR A 123 -12.83 -2.90 -6.38
CA THR A 123 -14.00 -3.70 -6.00
C THR A 123 -14.17 -4.90 -6.93
N ALA A 124 -14.87 -5.92 -6.45
CA ALA A 124 -15.25 -7.05 -7.28
C ALA A 124 -16.09 -6.60 -8.49
N GLY A 125 -15.83 -7.17 -9.66
CA GLY A 125 -16.51 -6.86 -10.90
C GLY A 125 -15.77 -5.87 -11.81
N MET A 126 -14.80 -5.10 -11.27
CA MET A 126 -13.94 -4.24 -12.09
C MET A 126 -13.20 -5.06 -13.15
N LYS A 127 -12.97 -4.44 -14.31
CA LYS A 127 -12.29 -5.08 -15.43
C LYS A 127 -11.01 -4.35 -15.79
N ILE A 128 -10.01 -5.10 -16.22
CA ILE A 128 -8.73 -4.59 -16.71
C ILE A 128 -8.55 -5.22 -18.08
N VAL A 129 -8.58 -4.40 -19.13
CA VAL A 129 -8.29 -4.82 -20.50
C VAL A 129 -6.81 -4.55 -20.73
N VAL A 130 -6.00 -5.59 -20.83
CA VAL A 130 -4.57 -5.47 -21.10
C VAL A 130 -4.35 -5.60 -22.60
N GLU A 131 -3.69 -4.60 -23.18
CA GLU A 131 -3.29 -4.57 -24.59
C GLU A 131 -1.78 -4.78 -24.72
N THR A 132 -1.38 -5.59 -25.70
CA THR A 132 -0.01 -6.05 -25.89
C THR A 132 0.28 -6.20 -27.38
N PRO A 133 1.55 -6.16 -27.81
CA PRO A 133 1.92 -6.49 -29.18
C PRO A 133 1.60 -7.95 -29.56
N ALA A 134 1.67 -8.87 -28.59
CA ALA A 134 1.32 -10.28 -28.74
C ALA A 134 1.07 -10.93 -27.38
N ILE A 135 0.00 -11.72 -27.26
CA ILE A 135 -0.32 -12.49 -26.06
C ILE A 135 -0.51 -13.98 -26.39
N SER A 136 0.04 -14.85 -25.57
CA SER A 136 0.03 -16.30 -25.74
C SER A 136 -0.52 -17.01 -24.50
N SER A 137 -1.03 -18.22 -24.70
CA SER A 137 -1.36 -19.10 -23.55
C SER A 137 -0.07 -19.40 -22.77
N GLY A 138 -0.15 -19.37 -21.44
CA GLY A 138 1.01 -19.53 -20.55
C GLY A 138 1.77 -18.23 -20.23
N ASP A 139 1.37 -17.10 -20.79
CA ASP A 139 1.81 -15.79 -20.27
C ASP A 139 1.27 -15.57 -18.86
N VAL A 140 2.04 -14.88 -18.03
CA VAL A 140 1.62 -14.51 -16.66
C VAL A 140 1.49 -13.01 -16.60
N ILE A 141 0.28 -12.53 -16.34
CA ILE A 141 0.03 -11.12 -16.04
C ILE A 141 0.09 -10.95 -14.53
N SER A 142 0.95 -10.03 -14.09
CA SER A 142 1.16 -9.72 -12.68
C SER A 142 0.73 -8.28 -12.39
N ILE A 143 -0.07 -8.11 -11.35
CA ILE A 143 -0.55 -6.83 -10.83
C ILE A 143 0.00 -6.67 -9.42
N THR A 144 0.75 -5.59 -9.18
CA THR A 144 1.37 -5.28 -7.89
C THR A 144 1.00 -3.87 -7.45
N SER A 145 1.18 -3.56 -6.17
CA SER A 145 1.03 -2.22 -5.61
C SER A 145 2.38 -1.72 -5.11
N THR A 146 2.82 -0.55 -5.57
CA THR A 146 4.03 0.12 -5.04
C THR A 146 3.78 0.80 -3.70
N GLU A 147 2.51 0.97 -3.32
CA GLU A 147 2.08 1.61 -2.07
C GLU A 147 1.45 0.61 -1.08
N ASN A 148 1.58 -0.70 -1.34
CA ASN A 148 1.05 -1.78 -0.50
C ASN A 148 -0.46 -1.72 -0.23
N TYR A 149 -1.27 -1.30 -1.22
CA TYR A 149 -2.73 -1.37 -1.10
C TYR A 149 -3.30 -2.78 -1.37
N PHE A 150 -2.51 -3.69 -1.91
CA PHE A 150 -2.84 -5.11 -2.07
C PHE A 150 -1.57 -5.93 -2.34
N GLY A 151 -1.62 -7.22 -2.05
CA GLY A 151 -0.54 -8.17 -2.29
C GLY A 151 -0.34 -8.49 -3.77
N ALA A 152 0.85 -8.95 -4.14
CA ALA A 152 1.17 -9.31 -5.52
C ALA A 152 0.18 -10.37 -6.05
N SER A 153 -0.46 -10.05 -7.18
CA SER A 153 -1.54 -10.85 -7.76
C SER A 153 -1.15 -11.27 -9.17
N SER A 154 -1.38 -12.52 -9.54
CA SER A 154 -1.03 -13.01 -10.87
C SER A 154 -2.15 -13.83 -11.50
N LEU A 155 -2.20 -13.79 -12.83
CA LEU A 155 -3.14 -14.54 -13.65
C LEU A 155 -2.37 -15.21 -14.78
N ASN A 156 -2.54 -16.53 -14.90
CA ASN A 156 -2.09 -17.26 -16.07
C ASN A 156 -3.06 -17.02 -17.22
N VAL A 157 -2.53 -16.61 -18.36
CA VAL A 157 -3.29 -16.42 -19.59
C VAL A 157 -3.68 -17.80 -20.14
N PRO A 158 -4.97 -18.05 -20.37
CA PRO A 158 -5.46 -19.32 -20.90
C PRO A 158 -5.07 -19.56 -22.36
#